data_AF-A0A150A730-F1
#
_entry.id   AF-A0A150A730-F1
#
_cell.length_a   1.000
_cell.length_b   1.000
_cell.length_c   1.000
_cell.angle_alpha   90.00
_cell.angle_beta   90.00
_cell.angle_gamma   90.00
#
_symmetry.space_group_name_H-M   'P 1'
#
loop_
_entity.id
_entity.type
_entity.pdbx_description
1 polymer ?
#
loop_
_entity_poly.entity_id
_entity_poly.type
_entity_poly.pdbx_seq_one_letter_code
_entity_poly.pdbx_strand_id
1 'polypeptide(L)'
;MAGNVDNLRKAAAAKRDAATKRAEKGLRHAIRIGAPTTFESVAAHAGVSKNFLYRTPALRARIEQLRRQQAGMSPVAPSRRRPDRGLAEDANSIVLTLTAKLAEERERYRRDVTQLKAELSAAHGRILELSRRAVQPPE
;
A
#
# COMPACT_ATOMS: atom_id res chain seq x y z
N MET A 1 11.15 25.81 12.00
CA MET A 1 10.39 24.76 12.70
C MET A 1 10.57 23.41 11.99
N ALA A 2 11.63 22.66 12.32
CA ALA A 2 11.94 21.37 11.67
C ALA A 2 11.55 20.14 12.53
N GLY A 3 11.23 20.33 13.80
CA GLY A 3 11.00 19.22 14.75
C GLY A 3 9.74 18.39 14.53
N ASN A 4 8.71 18.92 13.84
CA ASN A 4 7.44 18.21 13.70
C ASN A 4 7.50 17.06 12.66
N VAL A 5 8.21 17.28 11.55
CA VAL A 5 8.30 16.28 10.47
C VAL A 5 9.12 15.07 10.89
N ASP A 6 10.21 15.28 11.64
CA ASP A 6 11.05 14.17 12.11
C ASP A 6 10.38 13.37 13.22
N ASN A 7 9.57 14.01 14.08
CA ASN A 7 8.74 13.32 15.06
C ASN A 7 7.66 12.46 14.39
N LEU A 8 7.01 12.98 13.34
CA LEU A 8 6.05 12.22 12.54
C LEU A 8 6.70 11.03 11.82
N ARG A 9 7.91 11.20 11.27
CA ARG A 9 8.68 10.11 10.66
C ARG A 9 9.05 9.03 11.68
N LYS A 10 9.52 9.41 12.86
CA LYS A 10 9.83 8.47 13.96
C LYS A 10 8.58 7.71 14.42
N ALA A 11 7.45 8.39 14.58
CA ALA A 11 6.19 7.75 14.95
C ALA A 11 5.69 6.78 13.87
N ALA A 12 5.83 7.14 12.58
CA ALA A 12 5.48 6.27 11.46
C ALA A 12 6.39 5.02 11.40
N ALA A 13 7.70 5.18 11.62
CA ALA A 13 8.64 4.08 11.71
C ALA A 13 8.31 3.13 12.87
N ALA A 14 8.07 3.67 14.07
CA ALA A 14 7.68 2.88 15.24
C ALA A 14 6.39 2.09 15.01
N LYS A 15 5.37 2.70 14.38
CA LYS A 15 4.13 2.00 14.00
C LYS A 15 4.37 0.88 13.00
N ARG A 16 5.25 1.11 12.01
CA ARG A 16 5.65 0.10 11.03
C ARG A 16 6.36 -1.07 11.70
N ASP A 17 7.30 -0.80 12.59
CA ASP A 17 8.06 -1.84 13.30
C ASP A 17 7.16 -2.66 14.22
N ALA A 18 6.24 -2.01 14.93
CA ALA A 18 5.24 -2.68 15.74
C ALA A 18 4.33 -3.59 14.88
N ALA A 19 3.91 -3.13 13.70
CA ALA A 19 3.13 -3.93 12.76
C ALA A 19 3.93 -5.12 12.20
N THR A 20 5.22 -4.94 11.90
CA THR A 20 6.11 -6.03 11.45
C THR A 20 6.25 -7.10 12.54
N LYS A 21 6.51 -6.70 13.79
CA LYS A 21 6.61 -7.64 14.93
C LYS A 21 5.32 -8.42 15.14
N ARG A 22 4.16 -7.76 14.99
CA ARG A 22 2.85 -8.43 15.07
C ARG A 22 2.65 -9.42 13.93
N ALA A 23 2.99 -9.04 12.70
CA ALA A 23 2.94 -9.92 11.53
C ALA A 23 3.78 -11.19 11.72
N GLU A 24 5.01 -11.04 12.20
CA GLU A 24 5.88 -12.18 12.50
C GLU A 24 5.34 -13.06 13.63
N LYS A 25 4.76 -12.46 14.67
CA LYS A 25 4.12 -13.21 15.77
C LYS A 25 2.93 -14.01 15.26
N GLY A 26 2.05 -13.41 14.45
CA GLY A 26 0.93 -14.10 13.83
C GLY A 26 1.37 -15.22 12.90
N LEU A 27 2.45 -15.01 12.14
CA LEU A 27 3.07 -16.02 11.30
C LEU A 27 3.60 -17.21 12.11
N ARG A 28 4.36 -16.97 13.19
CA ARG A 28 4.84 -18.03 14.10
C ARG A 28 3.69 -18.78 14.75
N HIS A 29 2.63 -18.08 15.13
CA HIS A 29 1.45 -18.70 15.71
C HIS A 29 0.76 -19.61 14.69
N ALA A 30 0.55 -19.15 13.46
CA ALA A 30 -0.04 -19.94 12.38
C ALA A 30 0.75 -21.23 12.10
N ILE A 31 2.08 -21.16 12.09
CA ILE A 31 2.94 -22.35 11.95
C ILE A 31 2.73 -23.32 13.12
N ARG A 32 2.73 -22.81 14.36
CA ARG A 32 2.60 -23.65 15.57
C ARG A 32 1.28 -24.42 15.62
N ILE A 33 0.19 -23.78 15.22
CA ILE A 33 -1.14 -24.41 15.23
C ILE A 33 -1.41 -25.23 13.96
N GLY A 34 -0.44 -25.34 13.05
CA GLY A 34 -0.63 -26.03 11.77
C GLY A 34 -1.61 -25.33 10.82
N ALA A 35 -1.93 -24.06 11.05
CA ALA A 35 -2.81 -23.30 10.18
C ALA A 35 -2.14 -23.04 8.81
N PRO A 36 -2.94 -22.89 7.74
CA PRO A 36 -2.41 -22.52 6.44
C PRO A 36 -1.62 -21.22 6.51
N THR A 37 -0.40 -21.17 5.96
CA THR A 37 0.41 -19.94 5.92
C THR A 37 0.02 -19.07 4.72
N THR A 38 -1.19 -18.53 4.76
CA THR A 38 -1.72 -17.62 3.72
C THR A 38 -1.68 -16.18 4.20
N PHE A 39 -1.69 -15.23 3.27
CA PHE A 39 -1.79 -13.81 3.61
C PHE A 39 -3.04 -13.47 4.42
N GLU A 40 -4.14 -14.21 4.21
CA GLU A 40 -5.39 -14.03 4.94
C GLU A 40 -5.27 -14.48 6.40
N SER A 41 -4.85 -15.73 6.63
CA SER A 41 -4.68 -16.26 7.97
C SER A 41 -3.63 -15.47 8.76
N VAL A 42 -2.52 -15.09 8.13
CA VAL A 42 -1.48 -14.28 8.79
C VAL A 42 -2.02 -12.90 9.17
N ALA A 43 -2.79 -12.24 8.30
CA ALA A 43 -3.43 -10.97 8.60
C ALA A 43 -4.39 -11.08 9.80
N ALA A 44 -5.24 -12.11 9.81
CA ALA A 44 -6.19 -12.37 10.89
C ALA A 44 -5.48 -12.64 12.24
N HIS A 45 -4.45 -13.49 12.25
CA HIS A 45 -3.72 -13.84 13.48
C HIS A 45 -2.79 -12.71 13.99
N ALA A 46 -2.32 -11.83 13.11
CA ALA A 46 -1.45 -10.72 13.47
C ALA A 46 -2.18 -9.39 13.75
N GLY A 47 -3.46 -9.29 13.38
CA GLY A 47 -4.20 -8.03 13.44
C GLY A 47 -3.60 -6.95 12.55
N VAL A 48 -3.06 -7.33 11.38
CA VAL A 48 -2.49 -6.39 10.38
C VAL A 48 -3.26 -6.50 9.08
N SER A 49 -3.28 -5.44 8.29
CA SER A 49 -3.97 -5.47 6.99
C SER A 49 -3.19 -6.28 5.95
N LYS A 50 -3.90 -6.92 5.01
CA LYS A 50 -3.27 -7.58 3.85
C LYS A 50 -2.37 -6.63 3.06
N ASN A 51 -2.83 -5.39 2.88
CA ASN A 51 -2.06 -4.35 2.16
C ASN A 51 -0.71 -4.08 2.84
N PHE A 52 -0.64 -4.09 4.18
CA PHE A 52 0.63 -3.97 4.90
C PHE A 52 1.58 -5.15 4.62
N LEU A 53 1.05 -6.38 4.58
CA LEU A 53 1.83 -7.56 4.23
C LEU A 53 2.36 -7.50 2.80
N TYR A 54 1.55 -7.05 1.83
CA TYR A 54 1.97 -6.88 0.44
C TYR A 54 2.99 -5.75 0.25
N ARG A 55 2.87 -4.65 0.99
CA ARG A 55 3.80 -3.51 0.93
C ARG A 55 5.13 -3.75 1.63
N THR A 56 5.28 -4.88 2.34
CA THR A 56 6.49 -5.23 3.07
C THR A 56 7.15 -6.45 2.42
N PRO A 57 8.12 -6.26 1.50
CA PRO A 57 8.69 -7.35 0.70
C PRO A 57 9.24 -8.51 1.53
N ALA A 58 9.88 -8.21 2.66
CA ALA A 58 10.42 -9.22 3.57
C ALA A 58 9.34 -10.15 4.14
N LEU A 59 8.18 -9.60 4.55
CA LEU A 59 7.06 -10.39 5.06
C LEU A 59 6.42 -11.22 3.94
N ARG A 60 6.28 -10.65 2.75
CA ARG A 60 5.78 -11.35 1.56
C ARG A 60 6.63 -12.58 1.23
N ALA A 61 7.95 -12.39 1.09
CA ALA A 61 8.88 -13.47 0.76
C ALA A 61 8.82 -14.59 1.81
N ARG A 62 8.72 -14.23 3.09
CA ARG A 62 8.65 -15.20 4.19
C ARG A 62 7.37 -16.02 4.17
N ILE A 63 6.22 -15.39 3.95
CA ILE A 63 4.92 -16.07 3.83
C ILE A 63 4.93 -17.02 2.62
N GLU A 64 5.45 -16.57 1.47
CA GLU A 64 5.55 -17.39 0.26
C GLU A 64 6.48 -18.60 0.46
N GLN A 65 7.64 -18.41 1.09
CA GLN A 65 8.59 -19.49 1.41
C GLN A 65 7.96 -20.54 2.32
N LEU A 66 7.34 -20.11 3.43
CA LEU A 66 6.70 -21.01 4.39
C LEU A 66 5.52 -21.76 3.78
N ARG A 67 4.75 -21.10 2.91
CA ARG A 67 3.67 -21.74 2.17
C ARG A 67 4.19 -22.86 1.26
N ARG A 68 5.33 -22.65 0.59
CA ARG A 68 5.98 -23.68 -0.24
C ARG A 68 6.51 -24.83 0.62
N GLN A 69 7.07 -24.54 1.78
CA GLN A 69 7.54 -25.56 2.73
C GLN A 69 6.37 -26.42 3.26
N GLN A 70 5.26 -25.79 3.67
CA GLN A 70 4.06 -26.53 4.09
C GLN A 70 3.48 -27.39 2.95
N ALA A 71 3.58 -26.94 1.70
CA ALA A 71 3.12 -27.71 0.54
C ALA A 71 4.01 -28.93 0.22
N GLY A 72 5.28 -28.92 0.65
CA GLY A 72 6.23 -30.01 0.43
C GLY A 72 6.31 -31.06 1.56
N MET A 73 5.68 -30.81 2.71
CA MET A 73 5.88 -31.59 3.95
C MET A 73 4.75 -32.57 4.31
N SER A 74 3.67 -32.70 3.53
CA SER A 74 2.63 -33.70 3.85
C SER A 74 1.80 -34.17 2.64
N PRO A 75 1.57 -35.51 2.49
CA PRO A 75 0.53 -36.06 1.65
C PRO A 75 -0.75 -36.30 2.48
N VAL A 76 -1.38 -35.27 3.04
CA VAL A 76 -2.82 -35.30 3.39
C VAL A 76 -3.36 -33.87 3.20
N ALA A 77 -4.07 -33.68 2.09
CA ALA A 77 -5.01 -32.59 1.94
C ALA A 77 -6.27 -32.89 2.78
N PRO A 78 -6.94 -31.83 3.25
CA PRO A 78 -8.26 -31.61 2.70
C PRO A 78 -8.25 -30.34 1.86
N SER A 79 -8.69 -30.52 0.62
CA SER A 79 -9.34 -29.49 -0.17
C SER A 79 -8.50 -28.27 -0.50
N ARG A 80 -7.52 -28.47 -1.40
CA ARG A 80 -7.53 -27.61 -2.59
C ARG A 80 -8.93 -27.75 -3.19
N ARG A 81 -9.83 -26.81 -2.89
CA ARG A 81 -10.61 -26.26 -3.99
C ARG A 81 -9.54 -25.86 -5.00
N ARG A 82 -9.34 -26.69 -6.03
CA ARG A 82 -8.86 -26.17 -7.30
C ARG A 82 -9.67 -24.89 -7.50
N PRO A 83 -9.06 -23.72 -7.72
CA PRO A 83 -9.87 -22.63 -8.20
C PRO A 83 -10.48 -23.18 -9.49
N ASP A 84 -11.80 -23.28 -9.47
CA ASP A 84 -12.57 -23.52 -10.66
C ASP A 84 -12.00 -22.56 -11.70
N ARG A 85 -11.53 -23.08 -12.84
CA ARG A 85 -10.70 -22.30 -13.77
C ARG A 85 -11.42 -21.00 -14.19
N GLY A 86 -12.76 -21.02 -14.19
CA GLY A 86 -13.61 -19.84 -14.36
C GLY A 86 -13.54 -18.80 -13.23
N LEU A 87 -13.55 -19.19 -11.95
CA LEU A 87 -13.47 -18.24 -10.82
C LEU A 87 -12.10 -17.54 -10.72
N ALA A 88 -11.02 -18.20 -11.14
CA ALA A 88 -9.70 -17.58 -11.22
C ALA A 88 -9.59 -16.59 -12.39
N GLU A 89 -10.20 -16.89 -13.54
CA GLU A 89 -10.30 -15.96 -14.67
C GLU A 89 -11.17 -14.75 -14.32
N ASP A 90 -12.29 -14.96 -13.64
CA ASP A 90 -13.17 -13.87 -13.17
C ASP A 90 -12.46 -12.98 -12.14
N ALA A 91 -11.79 -13.57 -11.15
CA ALA A 91 -11.01 -12.82 -10.18
C ALA A 91 -9.86 -12.05 -10.84
N ASN A 92 -9.20 -12.62 -11.85
CA ASN A 92 -8.14 -11.94 -12.59
C ASN A 92 -8.70 -10.81 -13.46
N SER A 93 -9.86 -11.00 -14.11
CA SER A 93 -10.58 -9.99 -14.88
C SER A 93 -11.04 -8.81 -14.00
N ILE A 94 -11.58 -9.10 -12.81
CA ILE A 94 -11.97 -8.09 -11.82
C ILE A 94 -10.74 -7.33 -11.30
N VAL A 95 -9.63 -8.03 -11.02
CA VAL A 95 -8.39 -7.37 -10.60
C VAL A 95 -7.84 -6.48 -11.71
N LEU A 96 -7.83 -6.94 -12.96
CA LEU A 96 -7.39 -6.15 -14.12
C LEU A 96 -8.24 -4.89 -14.29
N THR A 97 -9.57 -5.02 -14.28
CA THR A 97 -10.48 -3.86 -14.38
C THR A 97 -10.33 -2.88 -13.22
N LEU A 98 -10.19 -3.36 -11.98
CA LEU A 98 -9.95 -2.49 -10.83
C LEU A 98 -8.58 -1.79 -10.90
N THR A 99 -7.54 -2.49 -11.36
CA THR A 99 -6.22 -1.86 -11.56
C THR A 99 -6.23 -0.81 -12.66
N ALA A 100 -6.98 -1.04 -13.75
CA ALA A 100 -7.16 -0.07 -14.82
C ALA A 100 -7.91 1.18 -14.31
N LYS A 101 -9.01 1.01 -13.57
CA LYS A 101 -9.75 2.12 -12.95
C LYS A 101 -8.87 2.91 -11.99
N LEU A 102 -8.08 2.23 -11.15
CA LEU A 102 -7.18 2.91 -10.22
C LEU A 102 -6.07 3.69 -10.94
N ALA A 103 -5.56 3.16 -12.06
CA ALA A 103 -4.58 3.85 -12.88
C ALA A 103 -5.19 5.11 -13.53
N GLU A 104 -6.41 5.00 -14.07
CA GLU A 104 -7.15 6.12 -14.64
C GLU A 104 -7.41 7.21 -13.60
N GLU A 105 -7.88 6.83 -12.41
CA GLU A 105 -8.18 7.78 -11.33
C GLU A 105 -6.93 8.50 -10.85
N ARG A 106 -5.81 7.78 -10.71
CA ARG A 106 -4.51 8.38 -10.39
C ARG A 106 -4.04 9.38 -11.43
N GLU A 107 -4.26 9.09 -12.70
CA GLU A 107 -3.87 9.99 -13.78
C GLU A 107 -4.74 11.24 -13.81
N ARG A 108 -6.04 11.12 -13.54
CA ARG A 108 -6.94 12.28 -13.33
C ARG A 108 -6.45 13.16 -12.19
N TYR A 109 -6.21 12.60 -11.00
CA TYR A 109 -5.69 13.38 -9.87
C TYR A 109 -4.36 14.06 -10.18
N ARG A 110 -3.46 13.42 -10.95
CA ARG A 110 -2.20 14.04 -11.37
C ARG A 110 -2.45 15.27 -12.26
N ARG A 111 -3.36 15.15 -13.24
CA ARG A 111 -3.72 16.26 -14.11
C ARG A 111 -4.32 17.42 -13.32
N ASP A 112 -5.25 17.12 -12.41
CA ASP A 112 -5.88 18.14 -11.57
C ASP A 112 -4.84 18.86 -10.71
N VAL A 113 -3.91 18.12 -10.10
CA VAL A 113 -2.80 18.71 -9.33
C VAL A 113 -1.89 19.57 -10.21
N THR A 114 -1.59 19.15 -11.43
CA THR A 114 -0.77 19.98 -12.35
C THR A 114 -1.49 21.25 -12.78
N GLN A 115 -2.80 21.16 -13.06
CA GLN A 115 -3.61 22.31 -13.44
C GLN A 115 -3.71 23.32 -12.30
N LEU A 116 -4.06 22.86 -11.10
CA LEU A 116 -4.16 23.71 -9.91
C LEU A 116 -2.83 24.40 -9.59
N LYS A 117 -1.70 23.71 -9.76
CA LYS A 117 -0.38 24.33 -9.59
C LYS A 117 -0.10 25.41 -10.65
N ALA A 118 -0.51 25.19 -11.90
CA ALA A 118 -0.35 26.18 -12.96
C ALA A 118 -1.20 27.42 -12.70
N GLU A 119 -2.47 27.24 -12.32
CA GLU A 119 -3.38 28.33 -11.95
C GLU A 119 -2.84 29.13 -10.76
N LEU A 120 -2.34 28.44 -9.73
CA LEU A 120 -1.73 29.08 -8.57
C LEU A 120 -0.48 29.89 -8.96
N SER A 121 0.37 29.33 -9.84
CA SER A 121 1.57 30.00 -10.33
C SER A 121 1.22 31.25 -11.13
N ALA A 122 0.20 31.17 -11.98
CA ALA A 122 -0.30 32.31 -12.76
C ALA A 122 -0.91 33.40 -11.85
N ALA A 123 -1.67 33.02 -10.83
CA ALA A 123 -2.23 33.95 -9.85
C ALA A 123 -1.12 34.65 -9.05
N HIS A 124 -0.10 33.91 -8.61
CA HIS A 124 1.06 34.49 -7.94
C HIS A 124 1.86 35.43 -8.84
N GLY A 125 2.02 35.09 -10.13
CA GLY A 125 2.63 35.99 -11.12
C GLY A 125 1.91 37.33 -11.21
N ARG A 126 0.58 37.32 -11.31
CA ARG A 126 -0.23 38.55 -11.34
C ARG A 126 -0.11 39.37 -10.06
N ILE A 127 -0.10 38.72 -8.89
CA ILE A 127 0.09 39.42 -7.60
C ILE A 127 1.45 40.11 -7.55
N LEU A 128 2.51 39.45 -8.04
CA LEU A 128 3.85 40.02 -8.09
C LEU A 128 3.92 41.22 -9.05
N GLU A 129 3.31 41.12 -10.23
CA GLU A 129 3.23 42.23 -11.19
C GLU A 129 2.51 43.44 -10.63
N LEU A 130 1.35 43.23 -10.01
CA LEU A 130 0.58 44.30 -9.35
C LEU A 130 1.37 44.93 -8.20
N SER A 131 2.04 44.12 -7.39
CA SER A 131 2.89 44.59 -6.29
C SER A 131 4.08 45.40 -6.81
N ARG A 132 4.71 44.96 -7.91
CA ARG A 132 5.82 45.68 -8.55
C ARG A 132 5.38 47.03 -9.13
N ARG A 133 4.19 47.08 -9.74
CA ARG A 133 3.59 48.30 -10.28
C ARG A 133 3.16 49.28 -9.19
N ALA A 134 2.73 48.79 -8.02
CA ALA A 134 2.42 49.64 -6.88
C ALA A 134 3.67 50.25 -6.22
N VAL A 135 4.84 49.60 -6.34
CA VAL A 135 6.11 50.06 -5.79
C VAL A 135 6.85 51.03 -6.74
N GLN A 136 6.60 50.99 -8.05
CA GLN A 136 7.11 51.98 -9.00
C GLN A 136 6.07 53.10 -9.20
N PRO A 137 6.29 54.32 -8.69
CA PRO A 137 5.37 55.44 -8.93
C PRO A 137 5.45 55.85 -10.41
N PRO A 138 4.36 56.38 -10.99
CA PRO A 138 4.43 57.02 -12.30
C PRO A 138 5.26 58.32 -12.18
N GLU A 139 6.21 58.51 -13.11
CA GLU A 139 6.82 59.83 -13.37
C GLU A 139 5.82 60.77 -14.07
#